data_AF-A0A7S3AIH0-F1
#
_entry.id   AF-A0A7S3AIH0-F1
#
_cell.length_a   1.000
_cell.length_b   1.000
_cell.length_c   1.000
_cell.angle_alpha   90.00
_cell.angle_beta   90.00
_cell.angle_gamma   90.00
#
_symmetry.space_group_name_H-M   'P 1'
#
loop_
_entity.id
_entity.type
_entity.pdbx_description
1 polymer ?
#
loop_
_entity_poly.entity_id
_entity_poly.type
_entity_poly.pdbx_seq_one_letter_code
_entity_poly.pdbx_strand_id
1 'polypeptide(L)'
;TEVYRSRLPGCYAKLRGGAAPVGVGHGLMLGVAHTTANFTTSMRGGRLFAVYSHHLYLQQATPPFELVHVSPPFRFASEFGSRLDNLQFCSGLAVDAQGRGVLSYGVGDCVARAMHFNLS
;
A
#
# COMPACT_ATOMS: atom_id res chain seq x y z
N THR A 1 -16.48 13.58 -14.59
CA THR A 1 -15.54 12.60 -14.03
C THR A 1 -16.34 11.43 -13.51
N GLU A 2 -16.41 10.32 -14.25
CA GLU A 2 -17.12 9.12 -13.79
C GLU A 2 -16.32 8.47 -12.66
N VAL A 3 -16.94 8.33 -11.48
CA VAL A 3 -16.36 7.64 -10.33
C VAL A 3 -16.75 6.17 -10.44
N TYR A 4 -15.85 5.35 -10.96
CA TYR A 4 -16.06 3.91 -11.07
C TYR A 4 -16.06 3.27 -9.67
N ARG A 5 -17.16 2.60 -9.31
CA ARG A 5 -17.31 1.90 -8.03
C ARG A 5 -16.72 0.49 -8.15
N SER A 6 -15.67 0.20 -7.38
CA SER A 6 -15.14 -1.17 -7.28
C SER A 6 -16.19 -2.11 -6.67
N ARG A 7 -16.36 -3.32 -7.23
CA ARG A 7 -17.22 -4.38 -6.67
C ARG A 7 -16.63 -5.11 -5.45
N LEU A 8 -15.60 -4.56 -4.84
CA LEU A 8 -14.91 -5.21 -3.72
C LEU A 8 -15.66 -4.98 -2.38
N PRO A 9 -15.73 -5.98 -1.47
CA PRO A 9 -16.43 -5.86 -0.19
C PRO A 9 -15.92 -4.70 0.69
N GLY A 10 -16.76 -4.19 1.60
CA GLY A 10 -16.57 -2.89 2.28
C GLY A 10 -15.24 -2.63 3.01
N CYS A 11 -14.40 -3.64 3.26
CA CYS A 11 -13.03 -3.45 3.77
C CYS A 11 -12.11 -2.70 2.78
N TYR A 12 -12.38 -2.76 1.47
CA TYR A 12 -11.58 -2.08 0.45
C TYR A 12 -11.94 -0.59 0.26
N ALA A 13 -13.04 -0.12 0.88
CA ALA A 13 -13.46 1.28 0.85
C ALA A 13 -12.48 2.24 1.54
N LYS A 14 -11.45 1.71 2.23
CA LYS A 14 -10.41 2.48 2.91
C LYS A 14 -9.04 2.40 2.24
N LEU A 15 -8.92 1.73 1.10
CA LEU A 15 -7.68 1.77 0.32
C LEU A 15 -7.43 3.21 -0.13
N ARG A 16 -6.25 3.72 0.21
CA ARG A 16 -5.73 5.02 -0.22
C ARG A 16 -4.50 4.78 -1.07
N GLY A 17 -4.22 5.73 -1.96
CA GLY A 17 -3.15 5.61 -2.94
C GLY A 17 -1.78 5.34 -2.32
N GLY A 18 -0.87 4.79 -3.11
CA GLY A 18 0.54 4.61 -2.76
C GLY A 18 1.40 5.07 -3.92
N ALA A 19 2.30 4.21 -4.38
CA ALA A 19 3.05 4.44 -5.59
C ALA A 19 2.17 4.37 -6.85
N ALA A 20 2.62 5.01 -7.93
CA ALA A 20 2.02 4.85 -9.24
C ALA A 20 2.04 3.36 -9.65
N PRO A 21 0.93 2.81 -10.17
CA PRO A 21 0.89 1.42 -10.59
C PRO A 21 1.75 1.20 -11.85
N VAL A 22 2.28 -0.01 -12.00
CA VAL A 22 3.16 -0.42 -13.10
C VAL A 22 2.52 -1.54 -13.91
N GLY A 23 2.71 -1.53 -15.23
CA GLY A 23 2.21 -2.61 -16.09
C GLY A 23 2.96 -3.92 -15.82
N VAL A 24 2.22 -5.02 -15.65
CA VAL A 24 2.77 -6.36 -15.38
C VAL A 24 2.40 -7.39 -16.46
N GLY A 25 1.98 -6.93 -17.63
CA GLY A 25 1.55 -7.77 -18.74
C GLY A 25 0.06 -8.13 -18.68
N HIS A 26 -0.43 -8.81 -19.73
CA HIS A 26 -1.83 -9.30 -19.84
C HIS A 26 -2.92 -8.24 -19.61
N GLY A 27 -2.63 -6.97 -19.91
CA GLY A 27 -3.57 -5.88 -19.66
C GLY A 27 -3.82 -5.61 -18.16
N LEU A 28 -2.87 -5.96 -17.30
CA LEU A 28 -2.92 -5.73 -15.86
C LEU A 28 -1.86 -4.71 -15.42
N MET A 29 -2.23 -3.95 -14.40
CA MET A 29 -1.34 -3.09 -13.64
C MET A 29 -1.25 -3.59 -12.22
N LEU A 30 -0.04 -3.62 -11.67
CA LEU A 30 0.23 -3.84 -10.27
C LEU A 30 0.36 -2.49 -9.57
N GLY A 31 -0.34 -2.31 -8.47
CA GLY A 31 -0.17 -1.13 -7.63
C GLY A 31 -0.01 -1.49 -6.17
N VAL A 32 0.34 -0.47 -5.39
CA VAL A 32 0.39 -0.55 -3.93
C VAL A 32 -0.52 0.53 -3.37
N ALA A 33 -1.34 0.14 -2.41
CA ALA A 33 -2.23 1.01 -1.68
C ALA A 33 -1.94 0.86 -0.18
N HIS A 34 -2.43 1.79 0.62
CA HIS A 34 -2.38 1.67 2.08
C HIS A 34 -3.75 1.87 2.71
N THR A 35 -3.92 1.28 3.89
CA THR A 35 -5.02 1.56 4.80
C THR A 35 -4.46 2.16 6.08
N THR A 36 -5.28 2.96 6.76
CA THR A 36 -4.90 3.59 8.02
C THR A 36 -5.89 3.19 9.10
N ALA A 37 -5.38 2.59 10.17
CA ALA A 37 -6.13 2.36 11.40
C ALA A 37 -5.76 3.46 12.40
N ASN A 38 -6.74 4.23 12.83
CA ASN A 38 -6.55 5.28 13.83
C ASN A 38 -6.88 4.73 15.21
N PHE A 39 -5.96 4.88 16.15
CA PHE A 39 -6.14 4.49 17.54
C PHE A 39 -6.05 5.72 18.42
N THR A 40 -6.97 5.82 19.38
CA THR A 40 -6.96 6.86 20.41
C THR A 40 -6.33 6.26 21.66
N THR A 41 -5.25 6.87 22.17
CA THR A 41 -4.73 6.46 23.48
C THR A 41 -5.72 6.86 24.57
N SER A 42 -6.04 5.98 25.52
CA SER A 42 -7.00 6.21 26.61
C SER A 42 -6.56 7.24 27.67
N MET A 43 -5.41 7.90 27.51
CA MET A 43 -4.95 8.95 28.41
C MET A 43 -5.69 10.27 28.14
N ARG A 44 -6.04 11.02 29.19
CA ARG A 44 -6.61 12.37 29.08
C ARG A 44 -5.70 13.24 28.18
N GLY A 45 -6.23 13.67 27.03
CA GLY A 45 -5.46 14.34 25.97
C GLY A 45 -5.02 13.43 24.80
N GLY A 46 -5.67 12.27 24.63
CA GLY A 46 -5.25 11.20 23.74
C GLY A 46 -4.78 11.66 22.36
N ARG A 47 -3.50 11.40 22.06
CA ARG A 47 -2.97 11.61 20.71
C ARG A 47 -3.50 10.50 19.81
N LEU A 48 -4.15 10.89 18.71
CA LEU A 48 -4.49 9.97 17.64
C LEU A 48 -3.17 9.43 17.07
N PHE A 49 -2.97 8.11 17.09
CA PHE A 49 -1.87 7.49 16.37
C PHE A 49 -2.41 6.64 15.23
N ALA A 50 -1.86 6.86 14.05
CA ALA A 50 -2.21 6.16 12.83
C ALA A 50 -1.25 4.99 12.63
N VAL A 51 -1.80 3.81 12.37
CA VAL A 51 -1.05 2.64 11.93
C VAL A 51 -1.32 2.43 10.45
N TYR A 52 -0.25 2.46 9.65
CA TYR A 52 -0.32 2.23 8.22
C TYR A 52 -0.06 0.76 7.92
N SER A 53 -0.93 0.18 7.09
CA SER A 53 -0.76 -1.13 6.48
C SER A 53 -0.86 -1.00 4.97
N HIS A 54 -0.17 -1.85 4.23
CA HIS A 54 -0.07 -1.80 2.78
C HIS A 54 -0.74 -3.00 2.15
N HIS A 55 -1.19 -2.83 0.92
CA HIS A 55 -1.77 -3.87 0.10
C HIS A 55 -1.20 -3.76 -1.30
N LEU A 56 -0.84 -4.90 -1.89
CA LEU A 56 -0.67 -4.99 -3.33
C LEU A 56 -2.05 -5.18 -3.95
N TYR A 57 -2.25 -4.60 -5.13
CA TYR A 57 -3.47 -4.83 -5.89
C TYR A 57 -3.16 -5.02 -7.38
N LEU A 58 -3.96 -5.84 -8.03
CA LEU A 58 -4.01 -5.94 -9.48
C LEU A 58 -5.23 -5.21 -9.99
N GLN A 59 -5.03 -4.42 -11.04
CA GLN A 59 -6.06 -3.64 -11.70
C GLN A 59 -6.00 -3.88 -13.20
N GLN A 60 -7.14 -3.86 -13.88
CA GLN A 60 -7.15 -3.78 -15.35
C GLN A 60 -6.48 -2.48 -15.82
N ALA A 61 -5.64 -2.59 -16.85
CA ALA A 61 -4.94 -1.48 -17.49
C ALA A 61 -5.84 -0.65 -18.41
N THR A 62 -7.00 -1.18 -18.77
CA THR A 62 -8.01 -0.51 -19.60
C THR A 62 -9.31 -0.34 -18.83
N PRO A 63 -10.17 0.61 -19.22
CA PRO A 63 -11.51 0.73 -18.67
C PRO A 63 -12.24 -0.63 -18.70
N PRO A 64 -12.98 -1.00 -17.63
CA PRO A 64 -13.41 -0.16 -16.50
C PRO A 64 -12.40 -0.01 -15.35
N PHE A 65 -11.12 -0.39 -15.52
CA PHE A 65 -10.08 -0.27 -14.49
C PHE A 65 -10.41 -1.03 -13.20
N GLU A 66 -11.05 -2.19 -13.33
CA GLU A 66 -11.47 -2.98 -12.17
C GLU A 66 -10.27 -3.52 -11.39
N LEU A 67 -10.39 -3.48 -10.06
CA LEU A 67 -9.48 -4.22 -9.17
C LEU A 67 -9.80 -5.71 -9.27
N VAL A 68 -8.85 -6.48 -9.76
CA VAL A 68 -8.95 -7.92 -9.99
C VAL A 68 -8.57 -8.70 -8.73
N HIS A 69 -7.56 -8.21 -8.00
CA HIS A 69 -7.06 -8.85 -6.80
C HIS A 69 -6.51 -7.81 -5.82
N VAL A 70 -6.55 -8.13 -4.54
CA VAL A 70 -5.90 -7.35 -3.48
C VAL A 70 -5.29 -8.32 -2.49
N SER A 71 -4.03 -8.10 -2.13
CA SER A 71 -3.33 -8.93 -1.16
C SER A 71 -3.90 -8.74 0.26
N PRO A 72 -3.67 -9.71 1.16
CA PRO A 72 -3.73 -9.44 2.59
C PRO A 72 -2.90 -8.21 2.97
N PRO A 73 -3.30 -7.47 4.04
CA PRO A 73 -2.52 -6.35 4.53
C PRO A 73 -1.14 -6.82 4.99
N PHE A 74 -0.11 -6.03 4.72
CA PHE A 74 1.23 -6.22 5.25
C PHE A 74 1.80 -4.92 5.80
N ARG A 75 2.93 -5.03 6.50
CA ARG A 75 3.71 -3.89 6.98
C ARG A 75 5.17 -4.13 6.65
N PHE A 76 5.91 -3.04 6.47
CA PHE A 76 7.35 -3.11 6.30
C PHE A 76 8.04 -3.38 7.64
N ALA A 77 9.28 -3.84 7.57
CA ALA A 77 10.11 -4.08 8.75
C ALA A 77 10.21 -2.82 9.62
N SER A 78 10.20 -3.01 10.94
CA SER A 78 10.44 -1.93 11.91
C SER A 78 11.87 -1.43 11.81
N GLU A 79 12.06 -0.12 11.98
CA GLU A 79 13.36 0.55 11.98
C GLU A 79 13.74 1.04 13.38
N PHE A 80 12.80 1.66 14.10
CA PHE A 80 13.09 2.40 15.33
C PHE A 80 12.76 1.64 16.61
N GLY A 81 12.02 0.53 16.52
CA GLY A 81 11.47 -0.18 17.67
C GLY A 81 10.49 0.69 18.49
N SER A 82 9.82 1.65 17.86
CA SER A 82 8.97 2.64 18.53
C SER A 82 7.71 2.96 17.75
N ARG A 83 6.87 3.85 18.28
CA ARG A 83 5.65 4.31 17.59
C ARG A 83 5.92 4.97 16.23
N LEU A 84 7.15 5.42 15.94
CA LEU A 84 7.51 5.96 14.63
C LEU A 84 7.35 4.89 13.53
N ASP A 85 7.53 3.61 13.85
CA ASP A 85 7.34 2.51 12.91
C ASP A 85 5.89 2.30 12.47
N ASN A 86 4.93 2.97 13.14
CA ASN A 86 3.51 2.96 12.74
C ASN A 86 3.21 3.84 11.54
N LEU A 87 4.05 4.84 11.27
CA LEU A 87 3.95 5.67 10.10
C LEU A 87 4.83 5.06 9.00
N GLN A 88 4.20 4.42 8.01
CA GLN A 88 4.91 3.80 6.89
C GLN A 88 4.21 4.17 5.59
N PHE A 89 4.98 4.55 4.58
CA PHE A 89 4.42 4.95 3.28
C PHE A 89 5.22 4.33 2.14
N CYS A 90 4.53 3.62 1.23
CA CYS A 90 5.17 3.06 0.05
C CYS A 90 5.11 4.11 -1.08
N SER A 91 6.27 4.69 -1.40
CA SER A 91 6.40 5.78 -2.36
C SER A 91 6.70 5.32 -3.78
N GLY A 92 7.28 4.13 -3.94
CA GLY A 92 7.68 3.61 -5.25
C GLY A 92 7.38 2.13 -5.41
N LEU A 93 7.08 1.76 -6.65
CA LEU A 93 6.88 0.41 -7.12
C LEU A 93 7.55 0.30 -8.49
N ALA A 94 8.35 -0.75 -8.68
CA ALA A 94 8.97 -1.09 -9.94
C ALA A 94 9.01 -2.61 -10.11
N VAL A 95 9.28 -3.06 -11.32
CA VAL A 95 9.63 -4.45 -11.62
C VAL A 95 11.07 -4.43 -12.11
N ASP A 96 11.95 -5.23 -11.50
CA ASP A 96 13.35 -5.32 -11.89
C ASP A 96 13.54 -6.18 -13.15
N ALA A 97 14.77 -6.22 -13.66
CA ALA A 97 15.12 -6.98 -14.86
C ALA A 97 14.96 -8.50 -14.70
N GLN A 98 14.84 -9.00 -13.47
CA GLN A 98 14.61 -10.40 -13.13
C GLN A 98 13.11 -10.70 -12.93
N GLY A 99 12.23 -9.72 -13.15
CA GLY A 99 10.79 -9.86 -12.97
C GLY A 99 10.34 -9.83 -11.51
N ARG A 100 11.20 -9.41 -10.57
CA ARG A 100 10.82 -9.24 -9.16
C ARG A 100 10.26 -7.84 -8.95
N GLY A 101 9.30 -7.73 -8.05
CA GLY A 101 8.80 -6.44 -7.62
C GLY A 101 9.81 -5.75 -6.69
N VAL A 102 9.93 -4.44 -6.81
CA VAL A 102 10.72 -3.58 -5.92
C VAL A 102 9.79 -2.53 -5.34
N LEU A 103 9.74 -2.44 -4.01
CA LEU A 103 9.02 -1.38 -3.30
C LEU A 103 10.03 -0.44 -2.65
N SER A 104 9.89 0.88 -2.87
CA SER A 104 10.55 1.88 -2.05
C SER A 104 9.56 2.46 -1.05
N TYR A 105 9.98 2.59 0.20
CA TYR A 105 9.10 3.00 1.29
C TYR A 105 9.83 3.83 2.33
N GLY A 106 9.06 4.67 3.03
CA GLY A 106 9.51 5.43 4.18
C GLY A 106 8.99 4.83 5.49
N VAL A 107 9.77 4.96 6.56
CA VAL A 107 9.36 4.61 7.94
C VAL A 107 9.58 5.81 8.85
N GLY A 108 8.56 6.13 9.66
CA GLY A 108 8.58 7.23 10.62
C GLY A 108 8.69 8.62 10.01
N ASP A 109 8.54 8.76 8.69
CA ASP A 109 8.89 9.97 7.93
C ASP A 109 10.36 10.40 8.12
N CYS A 110 11.23 9.44 8.44
CA CYS A 110 12.62 9.68 8.84
C CYS A 110 13.63 8.90 7.99
N VAL A 111 13.28 7.70 7.55
CA VAL A 111 14.17 6.86 6.74
C VAL A 111 13.47 6.40 5.47
N ALA A 112 14.26 6.25 4.40
CA ALA A 112 13.86 5.60 3.17
C ALA A 112 14.55 4.22 3.06
N ARG A 113 13.81 3.23 2.56
CA ARG A 113 14.25 1.86 2.37
C ARG A 113 13.69 1.32 1.05
N ALA A 114 14.23 0.19 0.61
CA ALA A 114 13.68 -0.57 -0.49
C ALA A 114 13.71 -2.06 -0.17
N MET A 115 12.73 -2.80 -0.69
CA MET A 115 12.70 -4.26 -0.60
C MET A 115 12.34 -4.89 -1.94
N HIS A 116 12.87 -6.08 -2.18
CA HIS A 116 12.45 -6.93 -3.29
C HIS A 116 11.38 -7.92 -2.80
N PHE A 117 10.46 -8.28 -3.68
CA PHE A 117 9.47 -9.34 -3.46
C PHE A 117 9.20 -10.10 -4.76
N ASN A 118 8.79 -11.36 -4.63
CA ASN A 118 8.45 -12.17 -5.79
C ASN A 118 7.01 -11.88 -6.23
N LEU A 119 6.82 -11.76 -7.55
CA LEU A 119 5.50 -11.73 -8.19
C LEU A 119 5.10 -13.19 -8.46
N SER A 120 4.67 -13.90 -7.41
CA SER A 120 4.14 -15.26 -7.53
C SER A 120 2.65 -15.27 -7.75
#